data_AF-L7P8Z2-F1
#
_entry.id   AF-L7P8Z2-F1
#
_cell.length_a   1.000
_cell.length_b   1.000
_cell.length_c   1.000
_cell.angle_alpha   90.00
_cell.angle_beta   90.00
_cell.angle_gamma   90.00
#
_symmetry.space_group_name_H-M   'P 1'
#
loop_
_entity.id
_entity.type
_entity.pdbx_description
1 polymer ?
#
loop_
_entity_poly.entity_id
_entity_poly.type
_entity_poly.pdbx_seq_one_letter_code
_entity_poly.pdbx_strand_id
1 'polypeptide(L)'
;TELIGQAFPYTPIANPSRFIPDWTFGIKDEALQDLIDQIKENEKPDLIVLISHNGMDVDLKLASKVTGINVIFGGHTHDAMPKPTLVKNHSGETLVTNAGSNGKYLAVMDFDIKGGKIRGYQYRLVPVFSNLIQPDKDMQAYIDQVRKPYLDTLTEKLGVADEVLYRRGNFNGTFDQVICDALIHESDAQISLSPGFRWGTSVLPGQDITMEHVLDQTATTYPETYV
;
A
#
# COMPACT_ATOMS: atom_id res chain seq x y z
N THR A 1 -13.46 21.25 0.37
CA THR A 1 -12.97 19.91 0.75
C THR A 1 -11.55 20.07 1.18
N GLU A 2 -11.19 19.55 2.35
CA GLU A 2 -9.81 19.52 2.81
C GLU A 2 -9.23 18.11 2.80
N LEU A 3 -7.94 18.02 2.48
CA LEU A 3 -7.17 16.78 2.44
C LEU A 3 -6.07 16.84 3.49
N ILE A 4 -6.05 15.87 4.40
CA ILE A 4 -5.00 15.70 5.40
C ILE A 4 -4.18 14.47 5.02
N GLY A 5 -2.85 14.59 5.01
CA GLY A 5 -1.94 13.47 4.76
C GLY A 5 -1.38 12.89 6.05
N GLN A 6 -1.33 11.56 6.15
CA GLN A 6 -0.70 10.87 7.28
C GLN A 6 0.22 9.75 6.79
N ALA A 7 1.52 9.92 7.04
CA ALA A 7 2.54 8.93 6.71
C ALA A 7 2.57 7.76 7.70
N PHE A 8 3.24 6.66 7.33
CA PHE A 8 3.36 5.48 8.18
C PHE A 8 4.06 5.81 9.51
N PRO A 9 3.42 5.55 10.67
CA PRO A 9 3.90 6.03 11.96
C PRO A 9 5.15 5.29 12.45
N TYR A 10 5.45 4.10 11.93
CA TYR A 10 6.58 3.27 12.36
C TYR A 10 7.77 3.29 11.39
N THR A 11 7.82 4.29 10.50
CA THR A 11 8.92 4.45 9.52
C THR A 11 10.34 4.36 10.16
N PRO A 12 10.62 5.00 11.31
CA PRO A 12 11.95 4.93 11.97
C PRO A 12 12.39 3.56 12.44
N ILE A 13 11.45 2.66 12.75
CA ILE A 13 11.77 1.31 13.26
C ILE A 13 11.64 0.23 12.18
N ALA A 14 10.94 0.53 11.08
CA ALA A 14 10.78 -0.39 9.96
C ALA A 14 11.96 -0.35 8.95
N ASN A 15 12.82 0.67 9.04
CA ASN A 15 13.92 0.89 8.11
C ASN A 15 15.20 1.27 8.89
N PRO A 16 16.39 1.20 8.28
CA PRO A 16 17.61 1.65 8.91
C PRO A 16 17.55 3.11 9.39
N SER A 17 17.93 3.35 10.64
CA SER A 17 17.88 4.68 11.27
C SER A 17 18.64 5.76 10.52
N ARG A 18 19.71 5.39 9.80
CA ARG A 18 20.52 6.32 8.97
C ARG A 18 19.72 7.05 7.89
N PHE A 19 18.55 6.54 7.48
CA PHE A 19 17.73 7.20 6.46
C PHE A 19 16.90 8.37 7.00
N ILE A 20 16.60 8.36 8.31
CA ILE A 20 15.74 9.35 8.97
C ILE A 20 16.25 9.60 10.40
N PRO A 21 17.50 10.06 10.56
CA PRO A 21 18.19 10.10 11.85
C PRO A 21 17.48 10.97 12.90
N ASP A 22 16.84 12.06 12.45
CA ASP A 22 16.32 13.11 13.34
C ASP A 22 14.78 13.25 13.28
N TRP A 23 14.09 12.37 12.56
CA TRP A 23 12.64 12.48 12.36
C TRP A 23 11.87 11.58 13.31
N THR A 24 10.80 12.12 13.89
CA THR A 24 9.87 11.34 14.71
C THR A 24 8.57 11.13 13.95
N PHE A 25 8.12 9.88 13.96
CA PHE A 25 6.83 9.47 13.43
C PHE A 25 6.03 8.82 14.55
N GLY A 26 4.72 8.88 14.45
CA GLY A 26 3.84 8.29 15.44
C GLY A 26 2.39 8.59 15.16
N ILE A 27 1.52 7.84 15.82
CA ILE A 27 0.09 8.11 15.82
C ILE A 27 -0.15 9.20 16.85
N LYS A 28 -0.37 10.44 16.38
CA LYS A 28 -0.60 11.62 17.22
C LYS A 28 -2.05 12.08 17.05
N ASP A 29 -2.98 11.29 17.58
CA ASP A 29 -4.41 11.51 17.40
C ASP A 29 -4.92 12.80 18.04
N GLU A 30 -4.35 13.22 19.17
CA GLU A 30 -4.64 14.54 19.78
C GLU A 30 -4.21 15.70 18.84
N ALA A 31 -3.00 15.65 18.31
CA ALA A 31 -2.52 16.67 17.38
C ALA A 31 -3.32 16.68 16.06
N LEU A 32 -3.78 15.52 15.60
CA LEU A 32 -4.67 15.43 14.44
C LEU A 32 -6.05 16.03 14.74
N GLN A 33 -6.59 15.81 15.94
CA GLN A 33 -7.85 16.42 16.37
C GLN A 33 -7.73 17.94 16.41
N ASP A 34 -6.67 18.48 17.02
CA ASP A 34 -6.40 19.92 17.06
C ASP A 34 -6.33 20.52 15.65
N LEU A 35 -5.63 19.86 14.72
CA LEU A 35 -5.55 20.28 13.32
C LEU A 35 -6.92 20.30 12.65
N ILE A 36 -7.73 19.26 12.84
CA ILE A 36 -9.08 19.18 12.26
C ILE A 36 -9.98 20.29 12.81
N ASP A 37 -9.89 20.58 14.11
CA ASP A 37 -10.68 21.64 14.73
C ASP A 37 -10.26 23.01 14.20
N GLN A 38 -8.96 23.27 14.03
CA GLN A 38 -8.45 24.49 13.38
C GLN A 38 -8.94 24.62 11.93
N ILE A 39 -8.89 23.54 11.15
CA ILE A 39 -9.40 23.53 9.77
C ILE A 39 -10.90 23.85 9.74
N LYS A 40 -11.69 23.24 10.62
CA LYS A 40 -13.14 23.47 10.69
C LYS A 40 -13.48 24.89 11.12
N GLU A 41 -12.72 25.48 12.03
CA GLU A 41 -12.92 26.86 12.47
C GLU A 41 -12.59 27.88 11.37
N ASN A 42 -11.43 27.71 10.74
CA ASN A 42 -10.87 28.71 9.83
C ASN A 42 -11.35 28.56 8.38
N GLU A 43 -11.46 27.33 7.90
CA GLU A 43 -11.69 27.03 6.48
C GLU A 43 -13.11 26.52 6.21
N LYS A 44 -13.75 25.91 7.22
CA LYS A 44 -15.14 25.43 7.17
C LYS A 44 -15.43 24.51 5.97
N PRO A 45 -14.63 23.46 5.73
CA PRO A 45 -14.85 22.58 4.59
C PRO A 45 -16.10 21.72 4.77
N ASP A 46 -16.77 21.45 3.64
CA ASP A 46 -17.92 20.52 3.60
C ASP A 46 -17.52 19.04 3.76
N LEU A 47 -16.25 18.72 3.49
CA LEU A 47 -15.68 17.38 3.49
C LEU A 47 -14.22 17.42 3.94
N ILE A 48 -13.85 16.59 4.92
CA ILE A 48 -12.48 16.35 5.36
C ILE A 48 -12.11 14.91 5.06
N VAL A 49 -11.05 14.74 4.28
CA VAL A 49 -10.51 13.44 3.85
C VAL A 49 -9.14 13.23 4.47
N LEU A 50 -8.92 12.08 5.09
CA LEU A 50 -7.59 11.65 5.51
C LEU A 50 -7.01 10.67 4.48
N ILE A 51 -5.88 11.02 3.89
CA ILE A 51 -5.07 10.12 3.06
C ILE A 51 -4.01 9.50 3.98
N SER A 52 -4.24 8.26 4.38
CA SER A 52 -3.47 7.58 5.43
C SER A 52 -2.59 6.48 4.88
N HIS A 53 -1.43 6.31 5.51
CA HIS A 53 -0.57 5.15 5.36
C HIS A 53 -0.34 4.44 6.70
N ASN A 54 -1.26 4.54 7.67
CA ASN A 54 -1.12 3.87 8.97
C ASN A 54 -1.29 2.35 8.90
N GLY A 55 -2.20 1.90 8.03
CA GLY A 55 -2.70 0.53 8.00
C GLY A 55 -4.14 0.43 8.51
N MET A 56 -4.90 -0.49 7.93
CA MET A 56 -6.36 -0.56 8.10
C MET A 56 -6.81 -0.60 9.56
N ASP A 57 -6.25 -1.49 10.39
CA ASP A 57 -6.67 -1.62 11.80
C ASP A 57 -6.36 -0.36 12.62
N VAL A 58 -5.25 0.32 12.31
CA VAL A 58 -4.89 1.58 12.95
C VAL A 58 -5.84 2.69 12.51
N ASP A 59 -6.18 2.76 11.23
CA ASP A 59 -7.13 3.74 10.71
C ASP A 59 -8.55 3.54 11.25
N LEU A 60 -9.00 2.29 11.38
CA LEU A 60 -10.25 1.95 12.05
C LEU A 60 -10.23 2.43 13.51
N LYS A 61 -9.12 2.22 14.23
CA LYS A 61 -8.99 2.70 15.60
C LYS A 61 -8.95 4.23 15.67
N LEU A 62 -8.21 4.88 14.77
CA LEU A 62 -8.10 6.33 14.69
C LEU A 62 -9.47 6.97 14.43
N ALA A 63 -10.23 6.45 13.46
CA ALA A 63 -11.59 6.90 13.15
C ALA A 63 -12.57 6.79 14.32
N SER A 64 -12.34 5.87 15.26
CA SER A 64 -13.15 5.75 16.48
C SER A 64 -12.83 6.81 17.53
N LYS A 65 -11.64 7.42 17.48
CA LYS A 65 -11.15 8.42 18.45
C LYS A 65 -11.28 9.85 17.91
N VAL A 66 -10.84 10.08 16.67
CA VAL A 66 -10.78 11.39 16.04
C VAL A 66 -12.10 11.71 15.36
N THR A 67 -12.52 12.96 15.49
CA THR A 67 -13.81 13.44 14.99
C THR A 67 -13.67 14.45 13.87
N GLY A 68 -14.74 14.68 13.11
CA GLY A 68 -14.73 15.60 11.98
C GLY A 68 -14.17 15.04 10.67
N ILE A 69 -13.50 13.87 10.68
CA ILE A 69 -13.08 13.17 9.46
C ILE A 69 -14.30 12.49 8.83
N ASN A 70 -14.56 12.76 7.55
CA ASN A 70 -15.65 12.10 6.84
C ASN A 70 -15.23 10.76 6.24
N VAL A 71 -14.03 10.70 5.65
CA VAL A 71 -13.48 9.49 5.05
C VAL A 71 -11.97 9.38 5.23
N ILE A 72 -11.50 8.16 5.47
CA ILE A 72 -10.10 7.76 5.44
C ILE A 72 -9.88 6.85 4.22
N PHE A 73 -9.00 7.27 3.32
CA PHE A 73 -8.41 6.41 2.30
C PHE A 73 -7.05 5.93 2.81
N GLY A 74 -7.01 4.69 3.28
CA GLY A 74 -5.82 4.09 3.87
C GLY A 74 -4.95 3.33 2.88
N GLY A 75 -3.77 2.94 3.37
CA GLY A 75 -2.76 2.18 2.66
C GLY A 75 -2.05 1.19 3.60
N HIS A 76 -0.79 0.87 3.32
CA HIS A 76 0.11 0.02 4.11
C HIS A 76 -0.25 -1.48 4.21
N THR A 77 -1.48 -1.82 4.56
CA THR A 77 -1.90 -3.22 4.83
C THR A 77 -2.36 -3.96 3.58
N HIS A 78 -2.50 -3.25 2.46
CA HIS A 78 -2.84 -3.80 1.13
C HIS A 78 -4.22 -4.48 1.09
N ASP A 79 -5.15 -4.08 1.94
CA ASP A 79 -6.52 -4.59 1.94
C ASP A 79 -7.30 -4.06 0.74
N ALA A 80 -7.97 -4.94 0.00
CA ALA A 80 -8.91 -4.56 -1.04
C ALA A 80 -10.30 -4.59 -0.42
N MET A 81 -10.91 -3.42 -0.20
CA MET A 81 -12.17 -3.29 0.52
C MET A 81 -13.33 -3.10 -0.45
N PRO A 82 -14.22 -4.10 -0.68
CA PRO A 82 -15.33 -3.96 -1.63
C PRO A 82 -16.36 -2.89 -1.23
N LYS A 83 -16.35 -2.51 0.06
CA LYS A 83 -17.14 -1.42 0.64
C LYS A 83 -16.31 -0.75 1.75
N PRO A 84 -16.52 0.56 2.02
CA PRO A 84 -15.92 1.19 3.18
C PRO A 84 -16.52 0.61 4.47
N THR A 85 -15.70 0.55 5.51
CA THR A 85 -16.14 0.29 6.87
C THR A 85 -16.62 1.60 7.48
N LEU A 86 -17.84 1.59 8.02
CA LEU A 86 -18.39 2.73 8.76
C LEU A 86 -18.01 2.61 10.22
N VAL A 87 -17.23 3.57 10.72
CA VAL A 87 -16.74 3.61 12.10
C VAL A 87 -17.45 4.74 12.84
N LYS A 88 -18.10 4.43 13.96
CA LYS A 88 -18.74 5.43 14.82
C LYS A 88 -17.73 6.03 15.79
N ASN A 89 -17.85 7.33 16.04
CA ASN A 89 -17.12 8.06 17.07
C ASN A 89 -18.10 8.93 17.89
N HIS A 90 -17.58 9.76 18.80
CA HIS A 90 -18.40 10.54 19.72
C HIS A 90 -19.23 11.65 19.03
N SER A 91 -18.94 12.00 17.78
CA SER A 91 -19.55 13.13 17.06
C SER A 91 -20.33 12.72 15.80
N GLY A 92 -20.24 11.46 15.40
CA GLY A 92 -20.77 10.99 14.13
C GLY A 92 -20.09 9.70 13.67
N GLU A 93 -19.80 9.65 12.37
CA GLU A 93 -19.25 8.49 11.70
C GLU A 93 -18.20 8.88 10.66
N THR A 94 -17.25 7.99 10.44
CA THR A 94 -16.17 8.11 9.46
C THR A 94 -16.14 6.85 8.61
N LEU A 95 -16.03 7.02 7.30
CA LEU A 95 -15.84 5.90 6.36
C LEU A 95 -14.35 5.55 6.28
N VAL A 96 -13.98 4.26 6.28
CA VAL A 96 -12.58 3.82 6.18
C VAL A 96 -12.47 2.78 5.07
N THR A 97 -11.55 2.97 4.13
CA THR A 97 -11.37 2.06 2.99
C THR A 97 -9.93 2.02 2.49
N ASN A 98 -9.53 0.89 1.90
CA ASN A 98 -8.25 0.67 1.22
C ASN A 98 -8.51 0.10 -0.18
N ALA A 99 -7.59 0.39 -1.12
CA ALA A 99 -7.71 0.01 -2.54
C ALA A 99 -6.76 -1.14 -2.95
N GLY A 100 -6.36 -2.01 -2.02
CA GLY A 100 -5.42 -3.09 -2.29
C GLY A 100 -4.00 -2.59 -2.53
N SER A 101 -3.31 -3.19 -3.50
CA SER A 101 -1.92 -2.87 -3.86
C SER A 101 -1.65 -3.11 -5.35
N ASN A 102 -0.46 -2.70 -5.82
CA ASN A 102 0.05 -2.96 -7.17
C ASN A 102 -0.88 -2.45 -8.29
N GLY A 103 -1.66 -1.39 -8.01
CA GLY A 103 -2.63 -0.85 -8.96
C GLY A 103 -3.78 -1.79 -9.33
N LYS A 104 -3.99 -2.91 -8.59
CA LYS A 104 -5.01 -3.91 -8.90
C LYS A 104 -6.44 -3.37 -8.81
N TYR A 105 -6.66 -2.35 -7.99
CA TYR A 105 -7.95 -1.71 -7.83
C TYR A 105 -7.84 -0.20 -7.76
N LEU A 106 -8.87 0.48 -8.23
CA LEU A 106 -9.13 1.90 -8.03
C LEU A 106 -10.37 2.07 -7.15
N ALA A 107 -10.20 2.64 -5.96
CA ALA A 107 -11.34 3.02 -5.13
C ALA A 107 -11.91 4.36 -5.62
N VAL A 108 -13.21 4.37 -5.94
CA VAL A 108 -13.95 5.56 -6.39
C VAL A 108 -15.05 5.84 -5.37
N MET A 109 -15.05 7.05 -4.81
CA MET A 109 -16.06 7.52 -3.87
C MET A 109 -16.69 8.81 -4.36
N ASP A 110 -17.97 8.74 -4.68
CA ASP A 110 -18.76 9.87 -5.17
C ASP A 110 -19.63 10.39 -4.01
N PHE A 111 -19.46 11.65 -3.59
CA PHE A 111 -20.23 12.26 -2.51
C PHE A 111 -21.34 13.18 -3.03
N ASP A 112 -22.54 13.11 -2.43
CA ASP A 112 -23.61 14.11 -2.61
C ASP A 112 -23.53 15.15 -1.49
N ILE A 113 -23.10 16.37 -1.83
CA ILE A 113 -22.93 17.49 -0.89
C ILE A 113 -23.92 18.60 -1.25
N LYS A 114 -24.78 18.99 -0.31
CA LYS A 114 -25.73 20.09 -0.50
C LYS A 114 -25.94 20.90 0.76
N GLY A 115 -25.76 22.21 0.66
CA GLY A 115 -25.86 23.14 1.80
C GLY A 115 -24.80 22.85 2.87
N GLY A 116 -23.59 22.49 2.45
CA GLY A 116 -22.46 22.15 3.31
C GLY A 116 -22.61 20.90 4.15
N LYS A 117 -23.47 19.97 3.73
CA LYS A 117 -23.68 18.68 4.39
C LYS A 117 -23.64 17.55 3.39
N ILE A 118 -22.99 16.46 3.78
CA ILE A 118 -23.01 15.20 3.05
C ILE A 118 -24.38 14.55 3.24
N ARG A 119 -25.07 14.25 2.14
CA ARG A 119 -26.38 13.58 2.13
C ARG A 119 -26.26 12.08 1.90
N GLY A 120 -25.20 11.67 1.23
CA GLY A 120 -24.91 10.28 0.90
C GLY A 120 -23.64 10.15 0.09
N TYR A 121 -23.27 8.91 -0.21
CA TYR A 121 -22.14 8.59 -1.06
C TYR A 121 -22.43 7.33 -1.89
N GLN A 122 -21.72 7.18 -3.00
CA GLN A 122 -21.59 5.92 -3.72
C GLN A 122 -20.13 5.48 -3.70
N TYR A 123 -19.90 4.18 -3.53
CA TYR A 123 -18.56 3.61 -3.50
C TYR A 123 -18.44 2.47 -4.50
N ARG A 124 -17.32 2.44 -5.23
CA ARG A 124 -16.94 1.36 -6.13
C ARG A 124 -15.47 1.05 -5.95
N LEU A 125 -15.14 -0.23 -5.80
CA LEU A 125 -13.77 -0.72 -5.94
C LEU A 125 -13.63 -1.32 -7.34
N VAL A 126 -13.02 -0.57 -8.25
CA VAL A 126 -12.93 -0.92 -9.67
C VAL A 126 -11.67 -1.77 -9.91
N PRO A 127 -11.78 -3.04 -10.33
CA PRO A 127 -10.61 -3.83 -10.67
C PRO A 127 -9.95 -3.32 -11.97
N VAL A 128 -8.61 -3.29 -11.98
CA VAL A 128 -7.82 -2.87 -13.12
C VAL A 128 -7.34 -4.10 -13.88
N PHE A 129 -8.07 -4.47 -14.93
CA PHE A 129 -7.67 -5.53 -15.87
C PHE A 129 -6.99 -4.89 -17.09
N SER A 130 -5.65 -4.83 -17.09
CA SER A 130 -4.85 -4.14 -18.11
C SER A 130 -5.12 -4.64 -19.54
N ASN A 131 -5.52 -5.90 -19.71
CA ASN A 131 -5.89 -6.47 -20.99
C ASN A 131 -7.28 -6.03 -21.52
N LEU A 132 -8.08 -5.33 -20.70
CA LEU A 132 -9.41 -4.84 -21.05
C LEU A 132 -9.49 -3.31 -21.18
N ILE A 133 -8.38 -2.60 -20.96
CA ILE A 133 -8.29 -1.13 -21.02
C ILE A 133 -7.17 -0.73 -21.97
N GLN A 134 -7.40 0.33 -22.74
CA GLN A 134 -6.34 0.88 -23.59
C GLN A 134 -5.33 1.60 -22.70
N PRO A 135 -4.02 1.31 -22.82
CA PRO A 135 -3.00 2.04 -22.10
C PRO A 135 -2.97 3.51 -22.57
N ASP A 136 -2.74 4.41 -21.62
CA ASP A 136 -2.43 5.79 -21.96
C ASP A 136 -1.11 5.85 -22.74
N LYS A 137 -1.13 6.50 -23.90
CA LYS A 137 0.00 6.47 -24.85
C LYS A 137 1.23 7.18 -24.30
N ASP A 138 1.04 8.30 -23.62
CA ASP A 138 2.13 9.11 -23.09
C ASP A 138 2.78 8.40 -21.89
N MET A 139 1.96 7.80 -21.02
CA MET A 139 2.45 6.99 -19.91
C MET A 139 3.17 5.72 -20.38
N GLN A 140 2.65 5.02 -21.39
CA GLN A 140 3.33 3.85 -21.96
C GLN A 140 4.68 4.24 -22.55
N ALA A 141 4.74 5.33 -23.33
CA ALA A 141 6.00 5.83 -23.88
C ALA A 141 7.02 6.20 -22.79
N TYR A 142 6.56 6.81 -21.69
CA TYR A 142 7.40 7.10 -20.54
C TYR A 142 7.93 5.84 -19.86
N ILE A 143 7.07 4.85 -19.60
CA ILE A 143 7.46 3.56 -19.01
C ILE A 143 8.48 2.85 -19.90
N ASP A 144 8.23 2.77 -21.21
CA ASP A 144 9.14 2.15 -22.17
C ASP A 144 10.51 2.85 -22.17
N GLN A 145 10.51 4.19 -22.15
CA GLN A 145 11.74 4.98 -22.09
C GLN A 145 12.54 4.72 -20.80
N VAL A 146 11.88 4.71 -19.64
CA VAL A 146 12.53 4.47 -18.33
C VAL A 146 13.09 3.06 -18.25
N ARG A 147 12.38 2.07 -18.79
CA ARG A 147 12.76 0.66 -18.72
C ARG A 147 13.83 0.28 -19.75
N LYS A 148 13.88 0.98 -20.90
CA LYS A 148 14.76 0.65 -22.03
C LYS A 148 16.21 0.32 -21.66
N PRO A 149 16.90 1.06 -20.76
CA PRO A 149 18.29 0.75 -20.41
C PRO A 149 18.47 -0.55 -19.61
N TYR A 150 17.39 -1.07 -19.03
CA TYR A 150 17.40 -2.20 -18.11
C TYR A 150 16.67 -3.43 -18.64
N LEU A 151 16.10 -3.37 -19.85
CA LEU A 151 15.25 -4.44 -20.39
C LEU A 151 15.96 -5.79 -20.43
N ASP A 152 17.22 -5.83 -20.84
CA ASP A 152 18.00 -7.07 -20.91
C ASP A 152 18.10 -7.73 -19.52
N THR A 153 18.35 -6.95 -18.47
CA THR A 153 18.37 -7.44 -17.09
C THR A 153 16.96 -7.84 -16.65
N LEU A 154 15.98 -6.95 -16.74
CA LEU A 154 14.61 -7.19 -16.25
C LEU A 154 13.96 -8.42 -16.89
N THR A 155 14.24 -8.69 -18.16
CA THR A 155 13.67 -9.79 -18.92
C THR A 155 14.53 -11.05 -18.95
N GLU A 156 15.68 -11.05 -18.26
CA GLU A 156 16.52 -12.24 -18.11
C GLU A 156 15.69 -13.37 -17.51
N LYS A 157 15.55 -14.47 -18.24
CA LYS A 157 14.85 -15.67 -17.80
C LYS A 157 15.76 -16.49 -16.88
N LEU A 158 15.30 -16.69 -15.66
CA LEU A 158 15.99 -17.46 -14.61
C LEU A 158 15.45 -18.88 -14.47
N GLY A 159 14.19 -19.10 -14.83
CA GLY A 159 13.55 -20.40 -14.72
C GLY A 159 12.11 -20.40 -15.21
N VAL A 160 11.38 -21.47 -14.90
CA VAL A 160 9.93 -21.61 -15.14
C VAL A 160 9.30 -22.04 -13.82
N ALA A 161 8.19 -21.41 -13.45
CA ALA A 161 7.50 -21.75 -12.21
C ALA A 161 6.71 -23.06 -12.38
N ASP A 162 6.96 -24.05 -11.53
CA ASP A 162 6.21 -25.32 -11.54
C ASP A 162 4.85 -25.19 -10.82
N GLU A 163 4.76 -24.30 -9.85
CA GLU A 163 3.55 -23.98 -9.09
C GLU A 163 3.32 -22.46 -9.01
N VAL A 164 2.24 -22.03 -8.34
CA VAL A 164 2.01 -20.60 -8.11
C VAL A 164 3.03 -20.10 -7.10
N LEU A 165 3.88 -19.15 -7.51
CA LEU A 165 4.78 -18.43 -6.63
C LEU A 165 4.10 -17.16 -6.12
N TYR A 166 3.91 -17.04 -4.81
CA TYR A 166 3.35 -15.85 -4.18
C TYR A 166 4.10 -15.48 -2.90
N ARG A 167 4.05 -14.19 -2.53
CA ARG A 167 4.70 -13.65 -1.33
C ARG A 167 3.74 -13.42 -0.16
N ARG A 168 2.53 -12.92 -0.43
CA ARG A 168 1.57 -12.56 0.63
C ARG A 168 1.00 -13.80 1.32
N GLY A 169 1.46 -14.07 2.54
CA GLY A 169 0.91 -15.04 3.47
C GLY A 169 1.23 -14.66 4.93
N ASN A 170 0.46 -15.17 5.89
CA ASN A 170 0.69 -14.87 7.32
C ASN A 170 1.87 -15.66 7.91
N PHE A 171 2.18 -16.82 7.34
CA PHE A 171 3.22 -17.73 7.84
C PHE A 171 4.25 -18.12 6.77
N ASN A 172 3.81 -18.28 5.51
CA ASN A 172 4.69 -18.61 4.41
C ASN A 172 4.15 -18.11 3.06
N GLY A 173 5.05 -17.96 2.09
CA GLY A 173 4.77 -17.74 0.67
C GLY A 173 5.71 -18.63 -0.17
N THR A 174 5.19 -19.23 -1.24
CA THR A 174 5.98 -20.13 -2.10
C THR A 174 7.15 -19.42 -2.78
N PHE A 175 7.04 -18.11 -3.07
CA PHE A 175 8.19 -17.35 -3.58
C PHE A 175 9.23 -17.12 -2.48
N ASP A 176 8.81 -16.83 -1.25
CA ASP A 176 9.73 -16.72 -0.11
C ASP A 176 10.48 -18.02 0.14
N GLN A 177 9.83 -19.17 -0.03
CA GLN A 177 10.50 -20.47 0.08
C GLN A 177 11.63 -20.61 -0.95
N VAL A 178 11.39 -20.25 -2.21
CA VAL A 178 12.43 -20.29 -3.25
C VAL A 178 13.62 -19.37 -2.89
N ILE A 179 13.37 -18.18 -2.36
CA ILE A 179 14.42 -17.25 -1.92
C ILE A 179 15.22 -17.86 -0.75
N CYS A 180 14.52 -18.39 0.26
CA CYS A 180 15.16 -19.00 1.42
C CYS A 180 16.00 -20.23 1.04
N ASP A 181 15.50 -21.09 0.15
CA ASP A 181 16.20 -22.29 -0.32
C ASP A 181 17.45 -21.91 -1.12
N ALA A 182 17.37 -20.89 -1.96
CA ALA A 182 18.53 -20.36 -2.70
C ALA A 182 19.59 -19.81 -1.74
N LEU A 183 19.20 -19.06 -0.71
CA LEU A 183 20.11 -18.54 0.32
C LEU A 183 20.78 -19.66 1.12
N ILE A 184 20.03 -20.69 1.52
CA ILE A 184 20.55 -21.89 2.19
C ILE A 184 21.58 -22.59 1.29
N HIS A 185 21.23 -22.81 0.03
CA HIS A 185 22.10 -23.50 -0.92
C HIS A 185 23.39 -22.72 -1.19
N GLU A 186 23.31 -21.41 -1.42
CA GLU A 186 24.48 -20.58 -1.75
C GLU A 186 25.39 -20.33 -0.55
N SER A 187 24.81 -20.21 0.65
CA SER A 187 25.55 -19.83 1.87
C SER A 187 25.92 -21.02 2.75
N ASP A 188 25.54 -22.25 2.39
CA ASP A 188 25.62 -23.46 3.23
C ASP A 188 25.01 -23.23 4.63
N ALA A 189 23.93 -22.46 4.69
CA ALA A 189 23.29 -22.05 5.94
C ALA A 189 22.29 -23.11 6.43
N GLN A 190 22.15 -23.28 7.75
CA GLN A 190 21.18 -24.22 8.32
C GLN A 190 19.75 -23.66 8.35
N ILE A 191 19.61 -22.32 8.37
CA ILE A 191 18.34 -21.60 8.47
C ILE A 191 18.48 -20.34 7.60
N SER A 192 17.43 -19.99 6.87
CA SER A 192 17.28 -18.70 6.20
C SER A 192 15.99 -18.02 6.65
N LEU A 193 16.03 -16.69 6.76
CA LEU A 193 14.92 -15.85 7.18
C LEU A 193 14.62 -14.83 6.09
N SER A 194 13.41 -14.86 5.55
CA SER A 194 12.91 -13.84 4.62
C SER A 194 11.99 -12.86 5.36
N PRO A 195 12.09 -11.55 5.08
CA PRO A 195 11.13 -10.57 5.60
C PRO A 195 9.75 -10.77 4.97
N GLY A 196 8.72 -10.87 5.83
CA GLY A 196 7.31 -11.01 5.46
C GLY A 196 6.69 -9.73 4.89
N PHE A 197 7.30 -9.18 3.84
CA PHE A 197 6.79 -8.02 3.13
C PHE A 197 5.43 -8.29 2.46
N ARG A 198 4.59 -7.26 2.38
CA ARG A 198 3.28 -7.34 1.70
C ARG A 198 3.34 -6.97 0.22
N TRP A 199 4.42 -6.35 -0.23
CA TRP A 199 4.66 -6.03 -1.65
C TRP A 199 5.28 -7.23 -2.36
N GLY A 200 5.25 -7.20 -3.69
CA GLY A 200 5.58 -8.31 -4.57
C GLY A 200 4.38 -8.78 -5.41
N THR A 201 4.69 -9.47 -6.50
CA THR A 201 3.75 -10.04 -7.47
C THR A 201 3.65 -11.56 -7.31
N SER A 202 2.88 -12.20 -8.19
CA SER A 202 2.74 -13.65 -8.23
C SER A 202 3.08 -14.16 -9.63
N VAL A 203 3.77 -15.30 -9.68
CA VAL A 203 4.11 -16.00 -10.92
C VAL A 203 3.28 -17.26 -11.00
N LEU A 204 2.62 -17.50 -12.14
CA LEU A 204 1.73 -18.65 -12.35
C LEU A 204 2.51 -19.87 -12.85
N PRO A 205 1.98 -21.10 -12.65
CA PRO A 205 2.56 -22.31 -13.21
C PRO A 205 2.78 -22.19 -14.72
N GLY A 206 3.95 -22.60 -15.19
CA GLY A 206 4.39 -22.53 -16.57
C GLY A 206 4.84 -21.14 -17.05
N GLN A 207 4.77 -20.09 -16.21
CA GLN A 207 5.33 -18.78 -16.54
C GLN A 207 6.83 -18.73 -16.28
N ASP A 208 7.53 -17.95 -17.09
CA ASP A 208 8.94 -17.67 -16.90
C ASP A 208 9.16 -16.84 -15.63
N ILE A 209 10.09 -17.30 -14.80
CA ILE A 209 10.63 -16.50 -13.69
C ILE A 209 11.72 -15.63 -14.29
N THR A 210 11.61 -14.31 -14.13
CA THR A 210 12.57 -13.34 -14.66
C THR A 210 13.30 -12.64 -13.52
N MET A 211 14.40 -11.95 -13.84
CA MET A 211 15.06 -11.08 -12.86
C MET A 211 14.12 -9.99 -12.34
N GLU A 212 13.22 -9.45 -13.18
CA GLU A 212 12.19 -8.51 -12.71
C GLU A 212 11.32 -9.12 -11.61
N HIS A 213 10.92 -10.39 -11.73
CA HIS A 213 10.18 -11.05 -10.67
C HIS A 213 11.00 -11.14 -9.37
N VAL A 214 12.29 -11.46 -9.44
CA VAL A 214 13.17 -11.51 -8.26
C VAL A 214 13.33 -10.12 -7.62
N LEU A 215 13.57 -9.09 -8.43
CA LEU A 215 13.69 -7.71 -7.97
C LEU A 215 12.39 -7.23 -7.34
N ASP A 216 11.23 -7.53 -7.93
CA ASP A 216 9.92 -7.20 -7.37
C ASP A 216 9.63 -7.90 -6.03
N GLN A 217 10.35 -8.97 -5.68
CA GLN A 217 10.28 -9.57 -4.33
C GLN A 217 11.36 -9.03 -3.36
N THR A 218 12.44 -8.43 -3.86
CA THR A 218 13.65 -8.12 -3.06
C THR A 218 14.15 -6.67 -3.18
N ALA A 219 13.41 -5.77 -3.82
CA ALA A 219 13.74 -4.36 -4.06
C ALA A 219 13.72 -3.46 -2.80
N THR A 220 14.54 -3.79 -1.80
CA THR A 220 14.92 -2.83 -0.76
C THR A 220 16.17 -2.05 -1.19
N THR A 221 16.34 -0.84 -0.68
CA THR A 221 17.57 -0.04 -0.89
C THR A 221 18.72 -0.46 0.03
N TYR A 222 18.52 -1.55 0.78
CA TYR A 222 19.47 -2.20 1.67
C TYR A 222 19.29 -3.72 1.51
N PRO A 223 19.59 -4.26 0.32
CA PRO A 223 19.28 -5.65 -0.03
C PRO A 223 20.36 -6.63 0.44
N GLU A 224 21.30 -6.18 1.29
CA GLU A 224 22.41 -7.02 1.75
C GLU A 224 21.89 -8.27 2.48
N THR A 225 22.42 -9.42 2.09
CA THR A 225 22.24 -10.67 2.83
C THR A 225 23.35 -10.79 3.86
N TYR A 226 22.99 -11.12 5.11
CA TYR A 226 23.92 -11.32 6.20
C TYR A 226 23.98 -12.81 6.56
N VAL A 227 25.20 -13.36 6.61
CA VAL A 227 25.50 -14.75 6.94
C VAL A 227 26.40 -14.79 8.16
#